data_AF-A0AAV6LDP0-F1
#
_entry.id   AF-A0AAV6LDP0-F1
#
_cell.length_a   1.000
_cell.length_b   1.000
_cell.length_c   1.000
_cell.angle_alpha   90.00
_cell.angle_beta   90.00
_cell.angle_gamma   90.00
#
_symmetry.space_group_name_H-M   'P 1'
#
loop_
_entity.id
_entity.type
_entity.pdbx_description
1 polymer ?
#
loop_
_entity_poly.entity_id
_entity_poly.type
_entity_poly.pdbx_seq_one_letter_code
_entity_poly.pdbx_strand_id
1 'polypeptide(L)'
;MKYVKPFNLFQDLMKTKPLERGRLLGLDVGDKYVGLAVSDANNKIASPLRYAFHVKVGAFFSGTDFQHVQEFWLLLAALESDYLRKRSSNVLLRKKTNIDLMAGDFQNLVSELSLKGFIIGYPFDRSRSSPDAVQVKLLIDDLCKTGRLEGVRYTFWDECFTSKNVELLLKPLNLHPVLAKTMIDKFAAVGILQGYLDYVNRTLVLKSAG
;
A
#
# COMPACT_ATOMS: atom_id res chain seq x y z
N MET A 1 3.99 -16.52 2.57
CA MET A 1 4.81 -15.77 1.60
C MET A 1 6.29 -16.16 1.75
N LYS A 2 7.13 -15.89 0.74
CA LYS A 2 8.56 -16.25 0.73
C LYS A 2 9.45 -15.01 0.63
N TYR A 3 10.34 -14.83 1.61
CA TYR A 3 11.34 -13.76 1.55
C TYR A 3 12.37 -14.04 0.44
N VAL A 4 12.73 -13.00 -0.29
CA VAL A 4 13.80 -13.00 -1.29
C VAL A 4 14.63 -11.72 -1.19
N LYS A 5 15.92 -11.81 -1.54
CA LYS A 5 16.78 -10.61 -1.59
C LYS A 5 16.24 -9.61 -2.62
N PRO A 6 16.33 -8.28 -2.35
CA PRO A 6 15.74 -7.25 -3.21
C PRO A 6 16.07 -7.42 -4.70
N PHE A 7 17.37 -7.55 -5.02
CA PHE A 7 17.80 -7.68 -6.41
C PHE A 7 17.31 -8.97 -7.09
N ASN A 8 17.24 -10.09 -6.34
CA ASN A 8 16.82 -11.38 -6.89
C ASN A 8 15.35 -11.37 -7.30
N LEU A 9 14.49 -10.71 -6.51
CA LEU A 9 13.07 -10.54 -6.84
C LEU A 9 12.91 -9.85 -8.19
N PHE A 10 13.62 -8.75 -8.40
CA PHE A 10 13.55 -8.00 -9.64
C PHE A 10 14.18 -8.74 -10.81
N GLN A 11 15.33 -9.39 -10.59
CA GLN A 11 16.01 -10.14 -11.64
C GLN A 11 15.13 -11.27 -12.19
N ASP A 12 14.46 -12.02 -11.31
CA ASP A 12 13.56 -13.10 -11.73
C ASP A 12 12.34 -12.56 -12.49
N LEU A 13 11.84 -11.38 -12.11
CA LEU A 13 10.78 -10.69 -12.83
C LEU A 13 11.24 -10.30 -14.26
N MET A 14 12.46 -9.80 -14.41
CA MET A 14 12.98 -9.34 -15.70
C MET A 14 13.32 -10.49 -16.66
N LYS A 15 13.53 -11.71 -16.18
CA LYS A 15 13.69 -12.92 -17.01
C LYS A 15 12.39 -13.33 -17.71
N THR A 16 11.23 -12.89 -17.23
CA THR A 16 9.94 -13.18 -17.86
C THR A 16 9.71 -12.32 -19.11
N LYS A 17 8.94 -12.86 -20.06
CA LYS A 17 8.56 -12.14 -21.29
C LYS A 17 7.79 -10.85 -20.94
N PRO A 18 7.94 -9.75 -21.69
CA PRO A 18 7.28 -8.48 -21.36
C PRO A 18 5.76 -8.56 -21.17
N LEU A 19 5.06 -9.38 -21.96
CA LEU A 19 3.60 -9.57 -21.87
C LEU A 19 3.16 -10.42 -20.66
N GLU A 20 4.07 -11.20 -20.10
CA GLU A 20 3.83 -12.06 -18.92
C GLU A 20 4.44 -11.46 -17.64
N ARG A 21 5.14 -10.32 -17.80
CA ARG A 21 5.79 -9.62 -16.71
C ARG A 21 4.73 -9.04 -15.79
N GLY A 22 4.65 -9.59 -14.60
CA GLY A 22 3.74 -9.08 -13.60
C GLY A 22 4.24 -7.79 -12.94
N ARG A 23 3.43 -7.29 -12.01
CA ARG A 23 3.68 -6.03 -11.30
C ARG A 23 4.16 -6.28 -9.88
N LEU A 24 4.70 -5.24 -9.26
CA LEU A 24 5.09 -5.23 -7.86
C LEU A 24 4.15 -4.33 -7.06
N LEU A 25 3.87 -4.72 -5.82
CA LEU A 25 3.06 -3.95 -4.88
C LEU A 25 3.95 -3.42 -3.75
N GLY A 26 3.95 -2.11 -3.56
CA GLY A 26 4.61 -1.42 -2.47
C GLY A 26 3.68 -1.28 -1.27
N LEU A 27 4.18 -1.60 -0.07
CA LEU A 27 3.45 -1.51 1.19
C LEU A 27 4.17 -0.54 2.14
N ASP A 28 3.45 0.47 2.59
CA ASP A 28 3.84 1.33 3.72
C ASP A 28 3.04 0.92 4.95
N VAL A 29 3.68 0.34 5.96
CA VAL A 29 2.98 -0.24 7.12
C VAL A 29 2.98 0.76 8.28
N GLY A 30 1.84 1.41 8.49
CA GLY A 30 1.60 2.24 9.66
C GLY A 30 0.82 1.51 10.77
N ASP A 31 0.61 2.21 11.89
CA ASP A 31 -0.08 1.67 13.06
C ASP A 31 -1.49 1.14 12.73
N LYS A 32 -2.26 1.96 12.01
CA LYS A 32 -3.68 1.72 11.71
C LYS A 32 -3.95 1.35 10.26
N TYR A 33 -3.03 1.65 9.36
CA TYR A 33 -3.26 1.53 7.93
C TYR A 33 -2.02 1.00 7.22
N VAL A 34 -2.23 0.28 6.11
CA VAL A 34 -1.17 -0.11 5.19
C VAL A 34 -1.37 0.63 3.87
N GLY A 35 -0.53 1.60 3.55
CA GLY A 35 -0.54 2.31 2.27
C GLY A 35 -0.08 1.41 1.14
N LEU A 36 -0.72 1.52 -0.02
CA LEU A 36 -0.49 0.67 -1.18
C LEU A 36 -0.07 1.48 -2.41
N ALA A 37 0.96 1.00 -3.09
CA ALA A 37 1.37 1.46 -4.41
C ALA A 37 1.57 0.26 -5.35
N VAL A 38 1.39 0.46 -6.64
CA VAL A 38 1.59 -0.56 -7.66
C VAL A 38 2.53 -0.04 -8.74
N SER A 39 3.37 -0.92 -9.28
CA SER A 39 4.23 -0.59 -10.41
C SER A 39 3.45 -0.61 -11.73
N ASP A 40 3.97 0.08 -12.74
CA ASP A 40 3.56 -0.13 -14.13
C ASP A 40 4.01 -1.51 -14.65
N ALA A 41 3.54 -1.88 -15.85
CA ALA A 41 3.87 -3.17 -16.47
C ALA A 41 5.38 -3.33 -16.74
N ASN A 42 6.08 -2.21 -16.97
CA ASN A 42 7.52 -2.23 -17.21
C ASN A 42 8.35 -2.23 -15.92
N ASN A 43 7.70 -2.09 -14.75
CA ASN A 43 8.34 -1.95 -13.45
C ASN A 43 9.39 -0.82 -13.43
N LYS A 44 9.01 0.35 -13.96
CA LYS A 44 9.78 1.60 -13.98
C LYS A 44 9.15 2.68 -13.10
N ILE A 45 7.82 2.71 -13.02
CA ILE A 45 7.08 3.78 -12.35
C ILE A 45 6.15 3.17 -11.31
N ALA A 46 6.17 3.72 -10.10
CA ALA A 46 5.21 3.43 -9.05
C ALA A 46 4.04 4.43 -9.08
N SER A 47 2.84 3.98 -8.75
CA SER A 47 1.66 4.83 -8.62
C SER A 47 0.83 4.43 -7.42
N PRO A 48 0.10 5.36 -6.77
CA PRO A 48 -0.80 5.01 -5.67
C PRO A 48 -1.84 3.99 -6.16
N LEU A 49 -2.02 2.89 -5.42
CA LEU A 49 -3.01 1.90 -5.80
C LEU A 49 -4.40 2.40 -5.40
N ARG A 50 -5.25 2.76 -6.37
CA ARG A 50 -6.66 3.07 -6.14
C ARG A 50 -7.47 1.78 -6.08
N TYR A 51 -7.94 1.40 -4.89
CA TYR A 51 -8.86 0.28 -4.72
C TYR A 51 -10.07 0.65 -3.85
N ALA A 52 -11.19 -0.03 -4.11
CA ALA A 52 -12.40 0.04 -3.30
C ALA A 52 -12.51 -1.25 -2.48
N PHE A 53 -12.16 -1.21 -1.20
CA PHE A 53 -12.37 -2.37 -0.32
C PHE A 53 -13.86 -2.56 -0.03
N HIS A 54 -14.32 -3.80 -0.08
CA HIS A 54 -15.65 -4.18 0.40
C HIS A 54 -15.63 -4.22 1.93
N VAL A 55 -15.82 -3.08 2.58
CA VAL A 55 -16.27 -3.10 3.98
C VAL A 55 -17.75 -3.44 3.96
N LYS A 56 -18.11 -4.70 4.24
CA LYS A 56 -19.47 -5.02 4.67
C LYS A 56 -19.70 -4.28 5.99
N VAL A 57 -20.25 -3.09 5.89
CA VAL A 57 -20.87 -2.44 7.05
C VAL A 57 -22.12 -3.26 7.34
N GLY A 58 -22.09 -4.01 8.45
CA GLY A 58 -23.25 -4.73 8.93
C GLY A 58 -24.44 -3.78 9.04
N ALA A 59 -25.57 -4.24 8.52
CA ALA A 59 -26.85 -3.58 8.62
C ALA A 59 -27.15 -3.25 10.09
N PHE A 60 -27.28 -1.97 10.40
CA PHE A 60 -28.03 -1.49 11.54
C PHE A 60 -28.74 -0.22 11.11
N PHE A 61 -29.91 0.02 11.71
CA PHE A 61 -30.93 1.02 11.36
C PHE A 61 -31.93 0.57 10.29
N SER A 62 -32.86 -0.30 10.72
CA SER A 62 -34.23 -0.27 10.22
C SER A 62 -35.10 0.48 11.24
N GLY A 63 -35.66 1.61 10.81
CA GLY A 63 -36.74 2.32 11.50
C GLY A 63 -36.38 3.77 11.82
N THR A 64 -36.70 4.70 10.91
CA THR A 64 -37.92 5.53 10.94
C THR A 64 -37.98 6.49 9.75
N ASP A 65 -39.22 6.85 9.37
CA ASP A 65 -39.68 7.69 8.26
C ASP A 65 -39.00 9.06 8.15
N PHE A 66 -38.82 9.53 6.91
CA PHE A 66 -38.44 10.91 6.58
C PHE A 66 -39.43 11.55 5.60
N GLN A 67 -40.32 12.38 6.13
CA GLN A 67 -40.79 13.58 5.43
C GLN A 67 -39.85 14.72 5.82
N HIS A 68 -39.21 15.35 4.82
CA HIS A 68 -38.54 16.68 4.77
C HIS A 68 -37.25 16.60 3.93
N VAL A 69 -37.37 16.86 2.63
CA VAL A 69 -36.31 16.68 1.61
C VAL A 69 -35.52 17.97 1.33
N GLN A 70 -35.44 18.91 2.28
CA GLN A 70 -34.68 20.16 2.06
C GLN A 70 -33.38 20.24 2.88
N GLU A 71 -33.23 19.43 3.93
CA GLU A 71 -31.96 19.24 4.65
C GLU A 71 -31.08 18.13 4.03
N PHE A 72 -31.66 17.31 3.15
CA PHE A 72 -30.98 16.20 2.48
C PHE A 72 -29.87 16.68 1.51
N TRP A 73 -30.00 17.89 0.96
CA TRP A 73 -28.98 18.47 0.07
C TRP A 73 -27.74 19.02 0.81
N LEU A 74 -27.90 19.53 2.04
CA LEU A 74 -26.76 19.89 2.91
C LEU A 74 -26.11 18.64 3.52
N LEU A 75 -26.91 17.59 3.77
CA LEU A 75 -26.38 16.28 4.13
C LEU A 75 -25.62 15.64 2.98
N LEU A 76 -26.00 15.86 1.71
CA LEU A 76 -25.27 15.38 0.54
C LEU A 76 -23.92 16.08 0.34
N ALA A 77 -23.83 17.39 0.61
CA ALA A 77 -22.54 18.09 0.62
C ALA A 77 -21.64 17.66 1.80
N ALA A 78 -22.21 17.31 2.95
CA ALA A 78 -21.49 16.67 4.06
C ALA A 78 -21.12 15.19 3.77
N LEU A 79 -21.95 14.50 3.00
CA LEU A 79 -21.71 13.13 2.52
C LEU A 79 -20.68 13.09 1.39
N GLU A 80 -20.41 14.16 0.65
CA GLU A 80 -19.31 14.16 -0.32
C GLU A 80 -17.93 14.04 0.36
N SER A 81 -17.79 14.44 1.62
CA SER A 81 -16.53 14.25 2.36
C SER A 81 -16.36 12.85 2.94
N ASP A 82 -17.43 12.10 3.22
CA ASP A 82 -17.35 10.76 3.84
C ASP A 82 -17.70 9.61 2.88
N TYR A 83 -18.50 9.86 1.84
CA TYR A 83 -18.82 8.91 0.77
C TYR A 83 -17.64 8.75 -0.21
N LEU A 84 -16.93 9.84 -0.55
CA LEU A 84 -15.67 9.76 -1.30
C LEU A 84 -14.49 9.26 -0.43
N ARG A 85 -14.55 9.45 0.89
CA ARG A 85 -13.56 8.92 1.84
C ARG A 85 -13.68 7.41 2.08
N LYS A 86 -14.87 6.83 1.89
CA LYS A 86 -15.13 5.39 2.08
C LYS A 86 -14.92 4.52 0.83
N ARG A 87 -14.76 5.08 -0.37
CA ARG A 87 -14.75 4.28 -1.62
C ARG A 87 -13.47 4.30 -2.45
N SER A 88 -12.44 5.04 -2.06
CA SER A 88 -11.15 5.06 -2.77
C SER A 88 -10.00 5.19 -1.78
N SER A 89 -9.81 4.16 -0.96
CA SER A 89 -8.72 4.15 0.00
C SER A 89 -7.55 3.36 -0.60
N ASN A 90 -6.49 4.06 -0.97
CA ASN A 90 -5.17 3.47 -1.29
C ASN A 90 -4.50 2.86 -0.05
N VAL A 91 -5.27 2.63 1.01
CA VAL A 91 -4.83 2.24 2.34
C VAL A 91 -5.73 1.11 2.83
N LEU A 92 -5.13 0.06 3.37
CA LEU A 92 -5.80 -1.08 3.99
C LEU A 92 -5.91 -0.86 5.49
N LEU A 93 -7.09 -1.06 6.08
CA LEU A 93 -7.28 -0.90 7.53
C LEU A 93 -6.64 -2.07 8.29
N ARG A 94 -5.69 -1.76 9.18
CA ARG A 94 -5.04 -2.71 10.07
C ARG A 94 -5.80 -2.78 11.39
N LYS A 95 -6.44 -3.92 11.64
CA LYS A 95 -6.95 -4.33 12.96
C LYS A 95 -6.49 -5.76 13.21
N LYS A 96 -6.01 -6.06 14.42
CA LYS A 96 -5.53 -7.39 14.81
C LYS A 96 -6.59 -8.49 14.61
N THR A 97 -7.86 -8.13 14.72
CA THR A 97 -9.01 -9.01 14.48
C THR A 97 -9.36 -9.22 13.00
N ASN A 98 -8.60 -8.64 12.07
CA ASN A 98 -8.96 -8.57 10.64
C ASN A 98 -7.87 -9.06 9.68
N ILE A 99 -6.88 -9.81 10.17
CA ILE A 99 -5.73 -10.25 9.36
C ILE A 99 -6.16 -11.17 8.20
N ASP A 100 -7.16 -12.04 8.42
CA ASP A 100 -7.65 -12.96 7.39
C ASP A 100 -8.37 -12.25 6.26
N LEU A 101 -9.18 -11.22 6.56
CA LEU A 101 -9.81 -10.41 5.51
C LEU A 101 -8.75 -9.62 4.75
N MET A 102 -7.77 -9.03 5.45
CA MET A 102 -6.66 -8.34 4.80
C MET A 102 -5.86 -9.28 3.88
N ALA A 103 -5.60 -10.52 4.31
CA ALA A 103 -4.95 -11.52 3.48
C ALA A 103 -5.81 -11.93 2.27
N GLY A 104 -7.14 -11.99 2.42
CA GLY A 104 -8.07 -12.16 1.31
C GLY A 104 -8.05 -10.99 0.32
N ASP A 105 -7.99 -9.76 0.82
CA ASP A 105 -7.85 -8.55 -0.01
C ASP A 105 -6.55 -8.57 -0.81
N PHE A 106 -5.42 -8.92 -0.17
CA PHE A 106 -4.15 -9.09 -0.87
C PHE A 106 -4.18 -10.23 -1.89
N GLN A 107 -4.86 -11.34 -1.59
CA GLN A 107 -5.01 -12.46 -2.51
C GLN A 107 -5.78 -12.06 -3.79
N ASN A 108 -6.83 -11.24 -3.63
CA ASN A 108 -7.57 -10.66 -4.74
C ASN A 108 -6.68 -9.73 -5.57
N LEU A 109 -5.93 -8.83 -4.92
CA LEU A 109 -5.00 -7.92 -5.59
C LEU A 109 -3.90 -8.67 -6.35
N VAL A 110 -3.37 -9.76 -5.79
CA VAL A 110 -2.37 -10.60 -6.44
C VAL A 110 -2.89 -11.14 -7.77
N SER A 111 -4.13 -11.61 -7.77
CA SER A 111 -4.77 -12.19 -8.95
C SER A 111 -5.13 -11.12 -9.97
N GLU A 112 -5.84 -10.07 -9.54
CA GLU A 112 -6.34 -9.00 -10.39
C GLU A 112 -5.21 -8.19 -11.05
N LEU A 113 -4.17 -7.87 -10.28
CA LEU A 113 -3.08 -7.04 -10.77
C LEU A 113 -1.90 -7.85 -11.33
N SER A 114 -2.01 -9.18 -11.33
CA SER A 114 -0.94 -10.10 -11.72
C SER A 114 0.37 -9.81 -10.95
N LEU A 115 0.25 -9.67 -9.63
CA LEU A 115 1.39 -9.30 -8.78
C LEU A 115 2.38 -10.48 -8.66
N LYS A 116 3.67 -10.17 -8.71
CA LYS A 116 4.76 -11.17 -8.58
C LYS A 116 5.52 -11.07 -7.27
N GLY A 117 5.36 -9.96 -6.56
CA GLY A 117 5.86 -9.84 -5.20
C GLY A 117 5.56 -8.50 -4.55
N PHE A 118 5.83 -8.46 -3.25
CA PHE A 118 5.60 -7.31 -2.39
C PHE A 118 6.92 -6.66 -1.99
N ILE A 119 6.95 -5.33 -2.05
CA ILE A 119 8.04 -4.49 -1.57
C ILE A 119 7.54 -3.82 -0.30
N ILE A 120 8.05 -4.25 0.84
CA ILE A 120 7.58 -3.80 2.14
C ILE A 120 8.56 -2.77 2.68
N GLY A 121 8.06 -1.58 2.98
CA GLY A 121 8.80 -0.59 3.75
C GLY A 121 9.29 -1.21 5.04
N TYR A 122 10.58 -1.04 5.31
CA TYR A 122 11.15 -1.40 6.59
C TYR A 122 11.95 -0.23 7.16
N PRO A 123 11.67 0.24 8.38
CA PRO A 123 12.42 1.32 8.99
C PRO A 123 13.79 0.78 9.43
N PHE A 124 14.82 0.98 8.61
CA PHE A 124 16.21 0.66 8.98
C PHE A 124 16.79 1.77 9.86
N ASP A 125 16.26 1.92 11.07
CA ASP A 125 16.99 2.66 12.09
C ASP A 125 18.24 1.86 12.51
N ARG A 126 19.31 2.57 12.89
CA ARG A 126 20.59 2.00 13.33
C ARG A 126 20.45 1.05 14.53
N SER A 127 19.35 1.16 15.29
CA SER A 127 19.03 0.29 16.43
C SER A 127 18.33 -1.03 16.05
N ARG A 128 17.79 -1.17 14.83
CA ARG A 128 17.02 -2.34 14.30
C ARG A 128 15.87 -2.85 15.20
N SER A 129 15.51 -2.11 16.24
CA SER A 129 14.57 -2.50 17.29
C SER A 129 13.54 -1.41 17.59
N SER A 130 13.27 -0.52 16.62
CA SER A 130 12.19 0.45 16.75
C SER A 130 10.83 -0.27 16.83
N PRO A 131 9.85 0.29 17.56
CA PRO A 131 8.49 -0.24 17.60
C PRO A 131 7.92 -0.48 16.19
N ASP A 132 8.20 0.42 15.25
CA ASP A 132 7.73 0.33 13.86
C ASP A 132 8.31 -0.89 13.14
N ALA A 133 9.61 -1.16 13.30
CA ALA A 133 10.27 -2.34 12.73
C ALA A 133 9.67 -3.66 13.26
N VAL A 134 9.25 -3.68 14.53
CA VAL A 134 8.54 -4.82 15.12
C VAL A 134 7.14 -4.96 14.53
N GLN A 135 6.42 -3.85 14.36
CA GLN A 135 5.08 -3.86 13.78
C GLN A 135 5.04 -4.39 12.34
N VAL A 136 6.00 -4.00 11.50
CA VAL A 136 6.13 -4.53 10.14
C VAL A 136 6.35 -6.04 10.18
N LYS A 137 7.31 -6.52 10.97
CA LYS A 137 7.59 -7.96 11.10
C LYS A 137 6.36 -8.74 11.55
N LEU A 138 5.69 -8.29 12.61
CA LEU A 138 4.48 -8.93 13.12
C LEU A 138 3.38 -9.02 12.05
N LEU A 139 3.16 -7.95 11.29
CA LEU A 139 2.16 -7.97 10.22
C LEU A 139 2.52 -9.02 9.15
N ILE A 140 3.78 -9.05 8.70
CA ILE A 140 4.22 -9.99 7.67
C ILE A 140 4.17 -11.44 8.17
N ASP A 141 4.55 -11.68 9.43
CA ASP A 141 4.45 -13.00 10.06
C ASP A 141 2.99 -13.44 10.15
N ASP A 142 2.09 -12.56 10.59
CA ASP A 142 0.67 -12.87 10.70
C ASP A 142 0.03 -13.10 9.32
N LEU A 143 0.36 -12.31 8.30
CA LEU A 143 -0.04 -12.56 6.91
C LEU A 143 0.48 -13.91 6.40
N CYS A 144 1.71 -14.30 6.75
CA CYS A 144 2.27 -15.59 6.36
C CYS A 144 1.53 -16.76 7.01
N LYS A 145 1.15 -16.64 8.29
CA LYS A 145 0.40 -17.68 9.02
C LYS A 145 -0.98 -17.97 8.42
N THR A 146 -1.60 -17.01 7.72
CA THR A 146 -2.90 -17.22 7.08
C THR A 146 -2.88 -18.25 5.94
N GLY A 147 -1.72 -18.52 5.34
CA GLY A 147 -1.58 -19.41 4.17
C GLY A 147 -2.17 -18.87 2.85
N ARG A 148 -3.01 -17.83 2.88
CA ARG A 148 -3.68 -17.27 1.68
C ARG A 148 -2.74 -16.68 0.63
N LEU A 149 -1.55 -16.27 1.06
CA LEU A 149 -0.50 -15.66 0.24
C LEU A 149 0.69 -16.62 0.08
N GLU A 150 0.43 -17.92 0.07
CA GLU A 150 1.44 -18.93 -0.26
C GLU A 150 1.97 -18.71 -1.68
N GLY A 151 3.27 -18.94 -1.88
CA GLY A 151 3.95 -18.70 -3.17
C GLY A 151 4.26 -17.25 -3.50
N VAL A 152 3.59 -16.26 -2.89
CA VAL A 152 3.89 -14.83 -3.10
C VAL A 152 5.27 -14.50 -2.51
N ARG A 153 6.12 -13.86 -3.31
CA ARG A 153 7.44 -13.41 -2.88
C ARG A 153 7.36 -12.03 -2.22
N TYR A 154 8.24 -11.75 -1.28
CA TYR A 154 8.37 -10.40 -0.73
C TYR A 154 9.82 -10.05 -0.41
N THR A 155 10.09 -8.75 -0.32
CA THR A 155 11.37 -8.23 0.16
C THR A 155 11.15 -6.98 1.02
N PHE A 156 12.16 -6.65 1.83
CA PHE A 156 12.18 -5.41 2.60
C PHE A 156 12.99 -4.37 1.83
N TRP A 157 12.50 -3.13 1.82
CA TRP A 157 13.19 -2.01 1.23
C TRP A 157 13.38 -0.90 2.26
N ASP A 158 14.57 -0.30 2.24
CA ASP A 158 14.94 0.73 3.19
C ASP A 158 14.20 2.04 2.91
N GLU A 159 13.41 2.46 3.89
CA GLU A 159 12.52 3.62 3.92
C GLU A 159 13.26 4.98 3.95
N CYS A 160 14.34 5.13 3.18
CA CYS A 160 14.98 6.45 3.03
C CYS A 160 14.03 7.50 2.41
N PHE A 161 12.88 7.07 1.86
CA PHE A 161 11.74 7.93 1.56
C PHE A 161 10.73 7.91 2.72
N THR A 162 10.97 8.76 3.72
CA THR A 162 10.13 8.81 4.92
C THR A 162 8.88 9.66 4.68
N SER A 163 7.82 9.38 5.44
CA SER A 163 6.67 10.29 5.57
C SER A 163 7.09 11.73 5.88
N LYS A 164 8.22 11.91 6.60
CA LYS A 164 8.85 13.22 6.85
C LYS A 164 9.32 13.91 5.58
N ASN A 165 9.87 13.18 4.59
CA ASN A 165 10.26 13.79 3.32
C ASN A 165 9.03 14.30 2.55
N VAL A 166 7.94 13.54 2.55
CA VAL A 166 6.66 13.98 1.96
C VAL A 166 6.09 15.17 2.73
N GLU A 167 6.12 15.12 4.07
CA GLU A 167 5.68 16.22 4.93
C GLU A 167 6.45 17.51 4.65
N LEU A 168 7.78 17.43 4.50
CA LEU A 168 8.63 18.57 4.14
C LEU A 168 8.27 19.15 2.76
N LEU A 169 7.89 18.32 1.80
CA LEU A 169 7.43 18.77 0.48
C LEU A 169 6.04 19.41 0.51
N LEU A 170 5.16 18.95 1.39
CA LEU A 170 3.79 19.46 1.51
C LEU A 170 3.68 20.69 2.43
N LYS A 171 4.62 20.86 3.36
CA LYS A 171 4.63 21.96 4.34
C LYS A 171 4.51 23.36 3.69
N PRO A 172 5.20 23.67 2.57
CA PRO A 172 5.06 24.97 1.90
C PRO A 172 3.69 25.20 1.26
N LEU A 173 2.93 24.14 0.97
CA LEU A 173 1.63 24.24 0.30
C LEU A 173 0.50 24.66 1.25
N ASN A 174 0.78 24.80 2.55
CA ASN A 174 -0.16 25.24 3.59
C ASN A 174 -1.52 24.50 3.55
N LEU A 175 -1.46 23.20 3.26
CA LEU A 175 -2.66 22.36 3.12
C LEU A 175 -3.31 22.15 4.49
N HIS A 176 -4.63 22.01 4.49
CA HIS A 176 -5.37 21.61 5.69
C HIS A 176 -4.78 20.29 6.24
N PRO A 177 -4.57 20.13 7.57
CA PRO A 177 -3.86 18.98 8.14
C PRO A 177 -4.42 17.61 7.72
N VAL A 178 -5.74 17.52 7.54
CA VAL A 178 -6.41 16.30 7.06
C VAL A 178 -6.00 15.95 5.63
N LEU A 179 -5.89 16.96 4.75
CA LEU A 179 -5.47 16.78 3.36
C LEU A 179 -3.97 16.44 3.29
N ALA A 180 -3.14 17.15 4.05
CA ALA A 180 -1.71 16.88 4.15
C ALA A 180 -1.45 15.44 4.59
N LYS A 181 -2.10 14.99 5.68
CA LYS A 181 -1.98 13.61 6.15
C LYS A 181 -2.43 12.60 5.09
N THR A 182 -3.56 12.87 4.43
CA THR A 182 -4.06 11.99 3.37
C THR A 182 -3.06 11.88 2.22
N MET A 183 -2.39 12.98 1.84
CA MET A 183 -1.35 12.95 0.83
C MET A 183 -0.10 12.20 1.32
N ILE A 184 0.35 12.42 2.54
CA ILE A 184 1.48 11.69 3.14
C ILE A 184 1.24 10.19 3.09
N ASP A 185 0.09 9.74 3.62
CA ASP A 185 -0.28 8.31 3.63
C ASP A 185 -0.38 7.74 2.21
N LYS A 186 -0.83 8.54 1.22
CA LYS A 186 -0.94 8.12 -0.18
C LYS A 186 0.41 8.00 -0.89
N PHE A 187 1.37 8.87 -0.57
CA PHE A 187 2.63 8.96 -1.31
C PHE A 187 3.78 8.21 -0.63
N ALA A 188 3.68 7.87 0.64
CA ALA A 188 4.69 7.08 1.33
C ALA A 188 4.95 5.73 0.65
N ALA A 189 3.90 4.93 0.40
CA ALA A 189 4.00 3.66 -0.31
C ALA A 189 4.56 3.80 -1.73
N VAL A 190 4.23 4.91 -2.42
CA VAL A 190 4.77 5.22 -3.75
C VAL A 190 6.27 5.45 -3.68
N GLY A 191 6.74 6.23 -2.71
CA GLY A 191 8.16 6.50 -2.58
C GLY A 191 8.98 5.27 -2.19
N ILE A 192 8.44 4.38 -1.34
CA ILE A 192 9.05 3.07 -1.05
C ILE A 192 9.21 2.26 -2.34
N LEU A 193 8.13 2.10 -3.10
CA LEU A 193 8.17 1.32 -4.32
C LEU A 193 9.05 1.96 -5.39
N GLN A 194 8.95 3.27 -5.60
CA GLN A 194 9.76 3.99 -6.58
C GLN A 194 11.24 3.91 -6.23
N GLY A 195 11.61 4.11 -4.96
CA GLY A 195 12.99 3.99 -4.51
C GLY A 195 13.58 2.60 -4.77
N TYR A 196 12.79 1.55 -4.54
CA TYR A 196 13.17 0.18 -4.90
C TYR A 196 13.36 0.03 -6.41
N LEU A 197 12.39 0.48 -7.22
CA LEU A 197 12.42 0.36 -8.68
C LEU A 197 13.63 1.11 -9.27
N ASP A 198 13.91 2.32 -8.79
CA ASP A 198 15.05 3.12 -9.26
C ASP A 198 16.38 2.42 -8.96
N TYR A 199 16.52 1.86 -7.75
CA TYR A 199 17.70 1.12 -7.34
C TYR A 199 17.94 -0.12 -8.22
N VAL A 200 16.92 -0.96 -8.40
CA VAL A 200 17.09 -2.23 -9.14
C VAL A 200 17.28 -1.99 -10.63
N ASN A 201 16.57 -1.01 -11.22
CA ASN A 201 16.76 -0.64 -12.62
C ASN A 201 18.17 -0.08 -12.86
N ARG A 202 18.68 0.80 -11.98
CA ARG A 202 20.07 1.29 -12.05
C ARG A 202 21.08 0.15 -11.92
N THR A 203 20.86 -0.74 -10.96
CA THR A 203 21.77 -1.88 -10.71
C THR A 203 21.82 -2.84 -11.90
N LEU A 204 20.69 -3.08 -12.58
CA LEU A 204 20.68 -3.90 -13.79
C LEU A 204 21.47 -3.27 -14.93
N VAL A 205 21.26 -1.98 -15.20
CA VAL A 205 22.00 -1.26 -16.25
C VAL A 205 23.51 -1.37 -16.02
N LEU A 206 23.96 -1.16 -14.78
CA LEU A 206 25.37 -1.28 -14.42
C LEU A 206 25.93 -2.69 -14.63
N LYS A 207 25.15 -3.73 -14.32
CA LYS A 207 25.55 -5.14 -14.51
C LYS A 207 25.49 -5.62 -15.95
N SER A 208 24.74 -4.94 -16.82
CA SER A 208 24.69 -5.25 -18.26
C SER A 208 25.77 -4.51 -19.06
N ALA A 209 26.40 -3.49 -18.47
CA ALA A 209 27.42 -2.65 -19.10
C ALA A 209 28.87 -3.08 -18.79
N GLY A 210 29.06 -4.06 -17.89
CA GLY A 210 30.36 -4.66 -17.56
C GLY A 210 30.35 -6.14 -17.81
#